data_AF-A0A8J3LQA0-F1
#
_entry.id   AF-A0A8J3LQA0-F1
#
_cell.length_a   1.000
_cell.length_b   1.000
_cell.length_c   1.000
_cell.angle_alpha   90.00
_cell.angle_beta   90.00
_cell.angle_gamma   90.00
#
_symmetry.space_group_name_H-M   'P 1'
#
loop_
_entity.id
_entity.type
_entity.pdbx_description
1 polymer ?
#
loop_
_entity_poly.entity_id
_entity_poly.type
_entity_poly.pdbx_seq_one_letter_code
_entity_poly.pdbx_strand_id
1 'polypeptide(L)'
;MKHSRVIRDAAREDPADVWSDRSGTGFDRPDRPIRRRALLLAATAAAGATAIAGRRRDEPAARWVNPPASPPSRPQASGSHDSAGHDHPPDDGVTHGPPDTPALALTFHGDGAEAQARTLLGELERGGARVTVLAVGSWLSAYPRMAARILDGGHELGNHTQHHLAIADLGAADVHAEIDGCAAVLKGLTGSIGRWFRPSATQYANDTIRAEAARVGYPVCLSYDVDALDFTDPDPAAVVRAVIEAAGNGSIVSMHFGHAATVAAIPELLDRLRQRGLRAVTMTELMR
;
A
#
# COMPACT_ATOMS: atom_id res chain seq x y z
N MET A 1 63.17 32.57 7.57
CA MET A 1 64.05 31.45 7.96
C MET A 1 63.34 30.17 7.51
N LYS A 2 63.80 29.38 6.51
CA LYS A 2 64.97 28.44 6.51
C LYS A 2 64.90 27.46 7.71
N HIS A 3 64.87 26.12 7.60
CA HIS A 3 65.07 25.14 6.49
C HIS A 3 64.07 23.95 6.67
N SER A 4 63.66 23.07 5.73
CA SER A 4 64.02 22.72 4.32
C SER A 4 65.24 21.81 4.08
N ARG A 5 65.03 20.46 3.98
CA ARG A 5 65.80 19.39 3.25
C ARG A 5 65.52 17.97 3.85
N VAL A 6 65.67 16.81 3.17
CA VAL A 6 65.64 16.41 1.73
C VAL A 6 65.56 14.86 1.58
N ILE A 7 64.75 14.39 0.63
CA ILE A 7 64.88 13.25 -0.34
C ILE A 7 65.79 12.04 -0.03
N ARG A 8 65.25 10.82 -0.23
CA ARG A 8 65.75 9.69 -1.07
C ARG A 8 64.64 8.60 -1.13
N ASP A 9 64.02 8.24 -2.26
CA ASP A 9 64.44 7.74 -3.59
C ASP A 9 65.13 6.35 -3.62
N ALA A 10 64.38 5.35 -4.12
CA ALA A 10 64.76 4.22 -5.01
C ALA A 10 63.53 3.26 -5.09
N ALA A 11 62.83 3.06 -6.22
CA ALA A 11 63.21 2.32 -7.44
C ALA A 11 63.14 0.77 -7.24
N ARG A 12 62.64 -0.08 -8.16
CA ARG A 12 61.86 0.06 -9.41
C ARG A 12 61.41 -1.35 -9.91
N GLU A 13 60.61 -1.39 -10.98
CA GLU A 13 60.53 -2.47 -12.00
C GLU A 13 59.81 -3.82 -11.71
N ASP A 14 58.62 -3.92 -12.32
CA ASP A 14 58.01 -5.08 -13.02
C ASP A 14 58.85 -5.41 -14.30
N PRO A 15 58.93 -6.64 -14.90
CA PRO A 15 57.79 -7.20 -15.67
C PRO A 15 57.70 -8.75 -15.96
N ALA A 16 56.49 -9.18 -16.34
CA ALA A 16 56.13 -10.09 -17.48
C ALA A 16 56.34 -11.65 -17.49
N ASP A 17 55.55 -12.24 -18.42
CA ASP A 17 55.57 -13.57 -19.09
C ASP A 17 55.11 -14.84 -18.29
N VAL A 18 54.08 -15.63 -18.67
CA VAL A 18 53.54 -16.23 -19.94
C VAL A 18 53.94 -17.73 -20.09
N TRP A 19 52.96 -18.66 -20.01
CA TRP A 19 52.86 -19.81 -20.95
C TRP A 19 51.54 -20.65 -20.89
N SER A 20 50.93 -20.87 -22.07
CA SER A 20 50.30 -22.11 -22.63
C SER A 20 49.48 -23.08 -21.74
N ASP A 21 48.20 -23.37 -22.03
CA ASP A 21 47.63 -24.20 -23.13
C ASP A 21 47.67 -25.73 -22.90
N ARG A 22 46.49 -26.39 -22.91
CA ARG A 22 46.16 -27.51 -23.84
C ARG A 22 44.73 -28.05 -23.76
N SER A 23 44.29 -28.59 -24.89
CA SER A 23 42.95 -29.06 -25.24
C SER A 23 42.78 -30.58 -25.20
N GLY A 24 41.53 -31.04 -25.26
CA GLY A 24 41.11 -32.43 -25.53
C GLY A 24 40.53 -33.17 -24.32
N THR A 25 39.63 -34.15 -24.44
CA THR A 25 38.82 -34.69 -25.57
C THR A 25 37.65 -35.47 -24.94
N GLY A 26 36.48 -35.54 -25.58
CA GLY A 26 35.33 -36.26 -25.02
C GLY A 26 35.35 -37.79 -25.23
N PHE A 27 34.54 -38.51 -24.45
CA PHE A 27 34.07 -39.87 -24.78
C PHE A 27 32.70 -40.16 -24.13
N ASP A 28 31.90 -41.05 -24.71
CA ASP A 28 30.47 -41.24 -24.44
C ASP A 28 30.15 -42.67 -23.90
N ARG A 29 29.41 -42.76 -22.78
CA ARG A 29 28.49 -43.86 -22.35
C ARG A 29 29.03 -45.32 -22.19
N PRO A 30 28.21 -46.34 -21.75
CA PRO A 30 26.86 -46.36 -21.15
C PRO A 30 26.63 -47.30 -19.90
N ASP A 31 25.42 -47.18 -19.30
CA ASP A 31 24.49 -48.20 -18.74
C ASP A 31 24.77 -49.26 -17.61
N ARG A 32 23.96 -49.11 -16.53
CA ARG A 32 23.08 -50.13 -15.87
C ARG A 32 23.71 -51.27 -14.99
N PRO A 33 22.92 -52.19 -14.37
CA PRO A 33 22.00 -51.94 -13.23
C PRO A 33 22.09 -53.03 -12.10
N ILE A 34 21.39 -52.87 -10.97
CA ILE A 34 21.15 -53.97 -10.00
C ILE A 34 19.65 -54.14 -9.68
N ARG A 35 19.23 -55.39 -9.39
CA ARG A 35 17.84 -55.88 -9.49
C ARG A 35 17.14 -56.14 -8.14
N ARG A 36 15.83 -55.87 -8.14
CA ARG A 36 14.69 -56.61 -7.55
C ARG A 36 14.95 -57.69 -6.48
N ARG A 37 14.11 -57.67 -5.44
CA ARG A 37 13.41 -58.88 -4.94
C ARG A 37 11.90 -58.74 -5.17
N ALA A 38 11.23 -59.87 -5.31
CA ALA A 38 9.82 -59.98 -5.65
C ALA A 38 9.08 -60.84 -4.62
N LEU A 39 7.75 -60.67 -4.55
CA LEU A 39 6.87 -61.77 -4.20
C LEU A 39 5.51 -61.58 -4.87
N LEU A 40 5.10 -62.63 -5.58
CA LEU A 40 3.80 -62.80 -6.23
C LEU A 40 3.06 -63.86 -5.44
N LEU A 41 1.79 -63.63 -5.13
CA LEU A 41 0.84 -64.70 -4.85
C LEU A 41 -0.53 -64.25 -5.37
N ALA A 42 -1.10 -65.06 -6.25
CA ALA A 42 -2.42 -64.86 -6.83
C ALA A 42 -3.36 -65.96 -6.35
N ALA A 43 -4.61 -65.62 -6.07
CA ALA A 43 -5.71 -66.58 -5.96
C ALA A 43 -7.00 -65.90 -6.44
N THR A 44 -7.74 -66.61 -7.29
CA THR A 44 -8.99 -66.16 -7.92
C THR A 44 -10.18 -66.95 -7.38
N ALA A 45 -11.30 -66.29 -7.04
CA ALA A 45 -12.64 -66.88 -7.17
C ALA A 45 -13.77 -65.82 -7.11
N ALA A 46 -14.87 -66.15 -7.77
CA ALA A 46 -15.95 -65.29 -8.24
C ALA A 46 -16.97 -64.73 -7.22
N ALA A 47 -17.64 -63.66 -7.68
CA ALA A 47 -19.08 -63.36 -7.55
C ALA A 47 -19.72 -63.10 -6.17
N GLY A 48 -20.19 -61.86 -5.99
CA GLY A 48 -21.20 -61.46 -5.02
C GLY A 48 -21.73 -60.08 -5.36
N ALA A 49 -22.97 -59.97 -5.86
CA ALA A 49 -23.56 -58.69 -6.27
C ALA A 49 -24.21 -57.98 -5.08
N THR A 50 -23.94 -56.69 -4.89
CA THR A 50 -24.87 -55.76 -4.24
C THR A 50 -24.50 -54.33 -4.62
N ALA A 51 -25.39 -53.65 -5.36
CA ALA A 51 -25.20 -52.25 -5.69
C ALA A 51 -25.61 -51.39 -4.49
N ILE A 52 -24.67 -50.60 -3.95
CA ILE A 52 -24.96 -49.53 -3.00
C ILE A 52 -24.45 -48.24 -3.62
N ALA A 53 -25.36 -47.35 -4.00
CA ALA A 53 -25.04 -46.11 -4.69
C ALA A 53 -24.43 -45.06 -3.73
N GLY A 54 -23.13 -45.19 -3.47
CA GLY A 54 -22.33 -44.19 -2.77
C GLY A 54 -22.19 -42.93 -3.62
N ARG A 55 -23.08 -41.94 -3.43
CA ARG A 55 -22.95 -40.62 -4.06
C ARG A 55 -21.65 -39.97 -3.60
N ARG A 56 -20.74 -39.68 -4.53
CA ARG A 56 -19.70 -38.67 -4.27
C ARG A 56 -20.41 -37.35 -4.01
N ARG A 57 -20.10 -36.71 -2.89
CA ARG A 57 -20.42 -35.29 -2.69
C ARG A 57 -19.31 -34.49 -3.34
N ASP A 58 -19.61 -33.85 -4.46
CA ASP A 58 -18.79 -32.76 -4.95
C ASP A 58 -19.01 -31.57 -4.00
N GLU A 59 -17.97 -31.13 -3.29
CA GLU A 59 -18.02 -29.88 -2.54
C GLU A 59 -17.95 -28.69 -3.52
N PRO A 60 -18.94 -27.78 -3.53
CA PRO A 60 -18.81 -26.55 -4.29
C PRO A 60 -17.82 -25.62 -3.57
N ALA A 61 -16.83 -25.12 -4.31
CA ALA A 61 -15.95 -24.05 -3.82
C ALA A 61 -16.80 -22.85 -3.34
N ALA A 62 -16.49 -22.33 -2.16
CA ALA A 62 -17.23 -21.25 -1.53
C ALA A 62 -17.22 -19.99 -2.42
N ARG A 63 -18.36 -19.69 -3.05
CA ARG A 63 -18.58 -18.43 -3.74
C ARG A 63 -18.70 -17.32 -2.69
N TRP A 64 -17.77 -16.38 -2.72
CA TRP A 64 -17.97 -15.08 -2.08
C TRP A 64 -19.17 -14.40 -2.75
N VAL A 65 -20.20 -14.13 -1.96
CA VAL A 65 -21.38 -13.38 -2.38
C VAL A 65 -21.23 -11.99 -1.78
N ASN A 66 -21.08 -10.98 -2.64
CA ASN A 66 -21.08 -9.58 -2.19
C ASN A 66 -22.42 -9.28 -1.49
N PRO A 67 -22.43 -8.64 -0.31
CA PRO A 67 -23.66 -8.09 0.24
C PRO A 67 -24.24 -7.03 -0.72
N PRO A 68 -25.57 -6.85 -0.74
CA PRO A 68 -26.20 -5.86 -1.60
C PRO A 68 -25.73 -4.45 -1.22
N ALA A 69 -25.47 -3.62 -2.22
CA ALA A 69 -25.09 -2.22 -2.02
C ALA A 69 -26.17 -1.46 -1.23
N SER A 70 -25.73 -0.65 -0.27
CA SER A 70 -26.60 0.30 0.42
C SER A 70 -27.27 1.25 -0.58
N PRO A 71 -28.54 1.64 -0.37
CA PRO A 71 -29.23 2.55 -1.27
C PRO A 71 -28.54 3.92 -1.31
N PRO A 72 -28.48 4.60 -2.47
CA PRO A 72 -27.82 5.89 -2.57
C PRO A 72 -28.55 6.95 -1.75
N SER A 73 -27.79 7.64 -0.90
CA SER A 73 -28.25 8.84 -0.18
C SER A 73 -28.68 9.91 -1.19
N ARG A 74 -29.93 10.36 -1.08
CA ARG A 74 -30.53 11.33 -1.98
C ARG A 74 -29.77 12.68 -1.90
N PRO A 75 -29.38 13.31 -3.03
CA PRO A 75 -28.72 14.61 -2.98
C PRO A 75 -29.68 15.66 -2.41
N GLN A 76 -29.26 16.35 -1.35
CA GLN A 76 -29.92 17.58 -0.91
C GLN A 76 -29.49 18.73 -1.81
N ALA A 77 -30.43 19.64 -2.08
CA ALA A 77 -30.22 20.71 -3.06
C ALA A 77 -29.25 21.78 -2.56
N SER A 78 -28.51 22.36 -3.50
CA SER A 78 -27.58 23.47 -3.30
C SER A 78 -28.25 24.70 -2.66
N GLY A 79 -27.72 25.13 -1.51
CA GLY A 79 -27.87 26.47 -0.99
C GLY A 79 -26.50 27.09 -0.79
N SER A 80 -26.17 28.11 -1.58
CA SER A 80 -25.03 28.99 -1.29
C SER A 80 -25.37 29.88 -0.09
N HIS A 81 -24.51 29.94 0.93
CA HIS A 81 -23.92 31.21 1.39
C HIS A 81 -22.94 31.01 2.56
N ASP A 82 -21.89 31.82 2.49
CA ASP A 82 -21.05 32.37 3.56
C ASP A 82 -20.21 31.42 4.43
N SER A 83 -18.90 31.50 4.17
CA SER A 83 -17.81 31.09 5.05
C SER A 83 -17.83 31.88 6.37
N ALA A 84 -18.59 31.39 7.34
CA ALA A 84 -18.45 31.72 8.75
C ALA A 84 -17.67 30.59 9.45
N GLY A 85 -16.57 30.94 10.12
CA GLY A 85 -15.66 29.98 10.73
C GLY A 85 -16.37 29.07 11.73
N HIS A 86 -16.22 27.76 11.55
CA HIS A 86 -16.44 26.82 12.64
C HIS A 86 -15.21 26.86 13.53
N ASP A 87 -15.38 27.37 14.75
CA ASP A 87 -14.32 27.48 15.76
C ASP A 87 -13.99 26.05 16.23
N HIS A 88 -13.09 25.41 15.49
CA HIS A 88 -12.58 24.06 15.74
C HIS A 88 -11.43 24.17 16.75
N PRO A 89 -11.53 23.51 17.93
CA PRO A 89 -10.50 23.62 18.96
C PRO A 89 -9.13 23.11 18.43
N PRO A 90 -8.00 23.68 18.88
CA PRO A 90 -6.70 23.52 18.23
C PRO A 90 -6.03 22.12 18.31
N ASP A 91 -6.80 21.05 18.56
CA ASP A 91 -6.37 19.65 18.71
C ASP A 91 -7.02 18.69 17.67
N ASP A 92 -7.64 19.23 16.61
CA ASP A 92 -8.49 18.48 15.66
C ASP A 92 -7.77 17.59 14.62
N GLY A 93 -6.52 17.24 14.88
CA GLY A 93 -5.69 16.42 13.99
C GLY A 93 -4.99 17.22 12.89
N VAL A 94 -4.29 16.53 12.00
CA VAL A 94 -3.60 17.14 10.86
C VAL A 94 -4.56 17.18 9.66
N THR A 95 -5.14 18.34 9.36
CA THR A 95 -5.99 18.57 8.18
C THR A 95 -5.21 19.13 6.98
N HIS A 96 -4.12 19.86 7.24
CA HIS A 96 -3.29 20.53 6.24
C HIS A 96 -1.84 20.65 6.75
N GLY A 97 -0.87 20.73 5.85
CA GLY A 97 0.55 20.95 6.14
C GLY A 97 0.97 22.43 6.15
N PRO A 98 2.29 22.73 6.15
CA PRO A 98 2.78 24.11 6.09
C PRO A 98 2.45 24.78 4.74
N PRO A 99 1.86 25.99 4.71
CA PRO A 99 1.44 26.66 3.47
C PRO A 99 2.59 27.24 2.64
N ASP A 100 3.79 27.36 3.22
CA ASP A 100 4.98 27.86 2.53
C ASP A 100 5.74 26.77 1.76
N THR A 101 5.33 25.50 1.90
CA THR A 101 5.97 24.36 1.25
C THR A 101 5.34 24.13 -0.15
N PRO A 102 6.11 24.23 -1.27
CA PRO A 102 5.62 23.94 -2.62
C PRO A 102 5.52 22.43 -2.86
N ALA A 103 4.65 21.78 -2.09
CA ALA A 103 4.34 20.37 -2.12
C ALA A 103 2.95 20.13 -1.52
N LEU A 104 2.39 18.96 -1.82
CA LEU A 104 1.18 18.43 -1.20
C LEU A 104 1.39 16.94 -0.90
N ALA A 105 0.51 16.36 -0.09
CA ALA A 105 0.45 14.92 0.10
C ALA A 105 -0.75 14.34 -0.65
N LEU A 106 -0.49 13.41 -1.58
CA LEU A 106 -1.53 12.51 -2.06
C LEU A 106 -1.61 11.35 -1.06
N THR A 107 -2.77 11.20 -0.41
CA THR A 107 -3.01 10.17 0.60
C THR A 107 -4.06 9.19 0.09
N PHE A 108 -3.76 7.89 0.18
CA PHE A 108 -4.60 6.86 -0.40
C PHE A 108 -5.17 5.92 0.67
N HIS A 109 -6.46 5.67 0.63
CA HIS A 109 -7.08 4.56 1.36
C HIS A 109 -6.66 3.24 0.68
N GLY A 110 -5.84 2.46 1.39
CA GLY A 110 -5.20 1.24 0.92
C GLY A 110 -6.14 0.04 1.05
N ASP A 111 -7.02 -0.09 0.06
CA ASP A 111 -7.89 -1.25 -0.18
C ASP A 111 -8.10 -1.45 -1.72
N GLY A 112 -8.69 -2.57 -2.13
CA GLY A 112 -9.02 -2.91 -3.52
C GLY A 112 -8.13 -4.00 -4.14
N ALA A 113 -8.24 -4.22 -5.45
CA ALA A 113 -7.52 -5.31 -6.11
C ALA A 113 -6.00 -5.05 -6.20
N GLU A 114 -5.18 -6.03 -5.81
CA GLU A 114 -3.71 -5.93 -5.84
C GLU A 114 -3.14 -5.48 -7.19
N ALA A 115 -3.74 -5.92 -8.30
CA ALA A 115 -3.32 -5.55 -9.65
C ALA A 115 -3.53 -4.05 -9.96
N GLN A 116 -4.64 -3.45 -9.49
CA GLN A 116 -4.91 -2.02 -9.64
C GLN A 116 -3.95 -1.21 -8.77
N ALA A 117 -3.79 -1.59 -7.50
CA ALA A 117 -2.83 -0.96 -6.59
C ALA A 117 -1.41 -0.98 -7.14
N ARG A 118 -0.95 -2.09 -7.73
CA ARG A 118 0.37 -2.18 -8.38
C ARG A 118 0.51 -1.28 -9.61
N THR A 119 -0.55 -1.13 -10.40
CA THR A 119 -0.56 -0.24 -11.57
C THR A 119 -0.53 1.23 -11.12
N LEU A 120 -1.33 1.58 -10.13
CA LEU A 120 -1.38 2.92 -9.51
C LEU A 120 0.01 3.36 -9.01
N LEU A 121 0.67 2.49 -8.26
CA LEU A 121 2.04 2.72 -7.78
C LEU A 121 3.02 2.97 -8.93
N GLY A 122 2.94 2.19 -10.01
CA GLY A 122 3.79 2.38 -11.19
C GLY A 122 3.57 3.73 -11.89
N GLU A 123 2.33 4.21 -11.99
CA GLU A 123 2.04 5.54 -12.56
C GLU A 123 2.49 6.69 -11.64
N LEU A 124 2.33 6.53 -10.32
CA LEU A 124 2.86 7.47 -9.33
C LEU A 124 4.39 7.59 -9.42
N GLU A 125 5.09 6.46 -9.45
CA GLU A 125 6.55 6.39 -9.59
C GLU A 125 7.03 7.00 -10.93
N ARG A 126 6.33 6.70 -12.03
CA ARG A 126 6.64 7.26 -13.36
C ARG A 126 6.48 8.78 -13.40
N GLY A 127 5.54 9.33 -12.62
CA GLY A 127 5.37 10.76 -12.42
C GLY A 127 6.29 11.38 -11.34
N GLY A 128 7.15 10.58 -10.70
CA GLY A 128 8.07 11.03 -9.65
C GLY A 128 7.40 11.36 -8.30
N ALA A 129 6.15 10.91 -8.10
CA ALA A 129 5.41 11.13 -6.87
C ALA A 129 5.82 10.13 -5.77
N ARG A 130 5.84 10.59 -4.52
CA ARG A 130 5.84 9.72 -3.34
C ARG A 130 4.61 10.05 -2.51
N VAL A 131 3.95 9.03 -1.98
CA VAL A 131 2.59 9.12 -1.43
C VAL A 131 2.50 8.44 -0.08
N THR A 132 1.42 8.69 0.67
CA THR A 132 1.14 7.97 1.92
C THR A 132 -0.07 7.08 1.74
N VAL A 133 0.11 5.76 1.90
CA VAL A 133 -0.96 4.76 1.82
C VAL A 133 -1.41 4.42 3.24
N LEU A 134 -2.65 4.78 3.55
CA LEU A 134 -3.32 4.49 4.80
C LEU A 134 -4.02 3.14 4.62
N ALA A 135 -3.35 2.06 5.00
CA ALA A 135 -3.79 0.70 4.68
C ALA A 135 -4.90 0.21 5.61
N VAL A 136 -5.88 -0.49 5.04
CA VAL A 136 -6.84 -1.29 5.80
C VAL A 136 -6.15 -2.59 6.22
N GLY A 137 -6.17 -2.93 7.50
CA GLY A 137 -5.36 -4.02 8.03
C GLY A 137 -5.74 -5.41 7.51
N SER A 138 -7.03 -5.64 7.23
CA SER A 138 -7.52 -6.86 6.57
C SER A 138 -7.08 -6.96 5.10
N TRP A 139 -7.08 -5.85 4.35
CA TRP A 139 -6.52 -5.80 2.99
C TRP A 139 -5.03 -6.13 2.98
N LEU A 140 -4.26 -5.51 3.88
CA LEU A 140 -2.82 -5.75 3.98
C LEU A 140 -2.49 -7.17 4.46
N SER A 141 -3.39 -7.79 5.23
CA SER A 141 -3.31 -9.21 5.60
C SER A 141 -3.59 -10.16 4.42
N ALA A 142 -4.49 -9.77 3.49
CA ALA A 142 -4.76 -10.52 2.27
C ALA A 142 -3.62 -10.39 1.24
N TYR A 143 -3.00 -9.21 1.16
CA TYR A 143 -1.93 -8.89 0.21
C TYR A 143 -0.63 -8.44 0.91
N PRO A 144 0.01 -9.29 1.76
CA PRO A 144 1.12 -8.87 2.62
C PRO A 144 2.37 -8.39 1.85
N ARG A 145 2.53 -8.82 0.59
CA ARG A 145 3.59 -8.34 -0.31
C ARG A 145 3.41 -6.89 -0.75
N MET A 146 2.22 -6.30 -0.58
CA MET A 146 2.00 -4.88 -0.85
C MET A 146 2.70 -3.99 0.17
N ALA A 147 2.90 -4.44 1.41
CA ALA A 147 3.64 -3.67 2.41
C ALA A 147 5.07 -3.35 1.93
N ALA A 148 5.83 -4.39 1.56
CA ALA A 148 7.15 -4.22 0.96
C ALA A 148 7.09 -3.42 -0.36
N ARG A 149 6.18 -3.77 -1.28
CA ARG A 149 6.04 -3.06 -2.57
C ARG A 149 5.82 -1.56 -2.42
N ILE A 150 5.04 -1.11 -1.43
CA ILE A 150 4.78 0.31 -1.18
C ILE A 150 6.04 1.00 -0.64
N LEU A 151 6.70 0.40 0.36
CA LEU A 151 7.91 0.96 0.96
C LEU A 151 9.12 0.97 0.01
N ASP A 152 9.30 -0.07 -0.80
CA ASP A 152 10.38 -0.20 -1.80
C ASP A 152 10.27 0.88 -2.90
N GLY A 153 9.06 1.38 -3.18
CA GLY A 153 8.80 2.53 -4.06
C GLY A 153 9.13 3.91 -3.43
N GLY A 154 9.58 3.93 -2.17
CA GLY A 154 9.83 5.16 -1.42
C GLY A 154 8.55 5.86 -0.95
N HIS A 155 7.43 5.15 -0.90
CA HIS A 155 6.16 5.63 -0.34
C HIS A 155 6.08 5.34 1.16
N GLU A 156 5.09 5.92 1.83
CA GLU A 156 4.84 5.76 3.25
C GLU A 156 3.62 4.87 3.52
N LEU A 157 3.67 4.08 4.60
CA LEU A 157 2.51 3.33 5.11
C LEU A 157 2.00 3.92 6.42
N GLY A 158 0.68 3.96 6.54
CA GLY A 158 -0.06 4.30 7.76
C GLY A 158 -1.29 3.41 7.94
N ASN A 159 -2.06 3.69 8.96
CA ASN A 159 -3.17 2.89 9.45
C ASN A 159 -4.53 3.51 9.05
N HIS A 160 -5.42 2.70 8.50
CA HIS A 160 -6.79 3.08 8.15
C HIS A 160 -7.84 2.11 8.72
N THR A 161 -7.65 1.72 9.99
CA THR A 161 -8.41 0.69 10.71
C THR A 161 -8.21 -0.73 10.16
N GLN A 162 -8.76 -1.74 10.84
CA GLN A 162 -8.56 -3.14 10.50
C GLN A 162 -9.58 -3.61 9.46
N HIS A 163 -10.83 -3.19 9.57
CA HIS A 163 -11.95 -3.65 8.74
C HIS A 163 -12.72 -2.51 8.03
N HIS A 164 -12.25 -1.27 8.12
CA HIS A 164 -12.85 -0.10 7.46
C HIS A 164 -14.33 0.11 7.84
N LEU A 165 -14.62 0.01 9.15
CA LEU A 165 -15.95 0.24 9.70
C LEU A 165 -16.27 1.73 9.82
N ALA A 166 -17.55 2.05 10.10
CA ALA A 166 -17.96 3.38 10.58
C ALA A 166 -17.47 3.61 12.01
N ILE A 167 -16.16 3.83 12.18
CA ILE A 167 -15.49 3.81 13.50
C ILE A 167 -15.98 4.93 14.43
N ALA A 168 -16.59 6.00 13.89
CA ALA A 168 -17.23 7.05 14.68
C ALA A 168 -18.46 6.59 15.46
N ASP A 169 -19.14 5.53 15.00
CA ASP A 169 -20.37 4.97 15.61
C ASP A 169 -20.07 3.86 16.64
N LEU A 170 -18.79 3.51 16.83
CA LEU A 170 -18.36 2.39 17.66
C LEU A 170 -18.04 2.80 19.12
N GLY A 171 -18.15 1.84 20.03
CA GLY A 171 -17.69 2.01 21.41
C GLY A 171 -16.16 1.97 21.51
N ALA A 172 -15.59 2.61 22.55
CA ALA A 172 -14.13 2.76 22.72
C ALA A 172 -13.32 1.45 22.60
N ALA A 173 -13.86 0.33 23.09
CA ALA A 173 -13.21 -0.97 22.97
C ALA A 173 -13.08 -1.45 21.51
N ASP A 174 -14.13 -1.25 20.70
CA ASP A 174 -14.16 -1.63 19.28
C ASP A 174 -13.34 -0.65 18.43
N VAL A 175 -13.41 0.66 18.73
CA VAL A 175 -12.53 1.69 18.16
C VAL A 175 -11.06 1.31 18.37
N HIS A 176 -10.69 0.90 19.59
CA HIS A 176 -9.33 0.46 19.86
C HIS A 176 -8.96 -0.82 19.09
N ALA A 177 -9.83 -1.83 19.06
CA ALA A 177 -9.58 -3.09 18.36
C ALA A 177 -9.34 -2.86 16.85
N GLU A 178 -10.09 -1.93 16.25
CA GLU A 178 -9.89 -1.51 14.85
C GLU A 178 -8.53 -0.85 14.60
N ILE A 179 -8.07 0.03 15.51
CA ILE A 179 -6.80 0.74 15.35
C ILE A 179 -5.61 -0.18 15.67
N ASP A 180 -5.66 -0.90 16.79
CA ASP A 180 -4.61 -1.81 17.27
C ASP A 180 -4.43 -3.02 16.35
N GLY A 181 -5.53 -3.59 15.83
CA GLY A 181 -5.48 -4.70 14.88
C GLY A 181 -4.67 -4.35 13.62
N CYS A 182 -4.94 -3.18 13.02
CA CYS A 182 -4.19 -2.72 11.85
C CYS A 182 -2.74 -2.36 12.20
N ALA A 183 -2.51 -1.75 13.36
CA ALA A 183 -1.16 -1.47 13.86
C ALA A 183 -0.33 -2.75 14.04
N ALA A 184 -0.94 -3.83 14.54
CA ALA A 184 -0.32 -5.14 14.67
C ALA A 184 0.04 -5.77 13.32
N VAL A 185 -0.84 -5.67 12.31
CA VAL A 185 -0.55 -6.12 10.93
C VAL A 185 0.63 -5.32 10.33
N LEU A 186 0.57 -3.98 10.40
CA LEU A 186 1.64 -3.10 9.92
C LEU A 186 2.98 -3.43 10.59
N LYS A 187 2.99 -3.61 11.91
CA LYS A 187 4.20 -3.95 12.68
C LYS A 187 4.73 -5.33 12.36
N GLY A 188 3.85 -6.31 12.14
CA GLY A 188 4.24 -7.67 11.73
C GLY A 188 4.89 -7.73 10.33
N LEU A 189 4.48 -6.84 9.42
CA LEU A 189 4.99 -6.81 8.04
C LEU A 189 6.16 -5.84 7.82
N THR A 190 6.28 -4.77 8.61
CA THR A 190 7.23 -3.68 8.38
C THR A 190 8.15 -3.37 9.56
N GLY A 191 7.90 -3.96 10.73
CA GLY A 191 8.56 -3.61 12.00
C GLY A 191 8.05 -2.32 12.66
N SER A 192 7.17 -1.57 12.00
CA SER A 192 6.61 -0.29 12.48
C SER A 192 5.07 -0.28 12.39
N ILE A 193 4.41 0.49 13.25
CA ILE A 193 2.96 0.75 13.14
C ILE A 193 2.64 1.84 12.08
N GLY A 194 3.65 2.37 11.38
CA GLY A 194 3.55 3.60 10.59
C GLY A 194 3.53 4.85 11.47
N ARG A 195 3.61 6.04 10.86
CA ARG A 195 3.50 7.31 11.61
C ARG A 195 2.05 7.82 11.72
N TRP A 196 1.26 7.57 10.68
CA TRP A 196 -0.04 8.20 10.50
C TRP A 196 -1.19 7.21 10.67
N PHE A 197 -2.26 7.68 11.28
CA PHE A 197 -3.54 7.00 11.37
C PHE A 197 -4.64 7.94 10.90
N ARG A 198 -5.55 7.48 10.04
CA ARG A 198 -6.79 8.18 9.66
C ARG A 198 -7.98 7.26 9.98
N PRO A 199 -9.04 7.73 10.66
CA PRO A 199 -10.24 6.92 10.87
C PRO A 199 -10.95 6.60 9.55
N SER A 200 -11.56 5.43 9.44
CA SER A 200 -12.35 5.02 8.28
C SER A 200 -13.77 5.59 8.33
N ALA A 201 -14.35 5.86 7.16
CA ALA A 201 -15.73 6.33 6.98
C ALA A 201 -16.12 7.61 7.76
N THR A 202 -15.14 8.43 8.15
CA THR A 202 -15.32 9.81 8.64
C THR A 202 -14.11 10.66 8.24
N GLN A 203 -14.31 11.95 7.95
CA GLN A 203 -13.22 12.89 7.69
C GLN A 203 -12.46 13.27 8.97
N TYR A 204 -13.15 13.30 10.11
CA TYR A 204 -12.62 13.79 11.39
C TYR A 204 -12.71 12.73 12.49
N ALA A 205 -11.73 12.73 13.39
CA ALA A 205 -11.72 11.90 14.59
C ALA A 205 -12.49 12.59 15.72
N ASN A 206 -13.43 11.87 16.35
CA ASN A 206 -14.05 12.30 17.60
C ASN A 206 -13.13 12.01 18.81
N ASP A 207 -13.51 12.44 20.01
CA ASP A 207 -12.70 12.27 21.22
C ASP A 207 -12.35 10.80 21.51
N THR A 208 -13.29 9.87 21.31
CA THR A 208 -13.06 8.43 21.47
C THR A 208 -11.98 7.93 20.51
N ILE A 209 -12.07 8.30 19.23
CA ILE A 209 -11.08 7.94 18.21
C ILE A 209 -9.70 8.52 18.58
N ARG A 210 -9.64 9.80 18.98
CA ARG A 210 -8.38 10.45 19.37
C ARG A 210 -7.73 9.75 20.58
N ALA A 211 -8.51 9.47 21.62
CA ALA A 211 -8.02 8.83 22.84
C ALA A 211 -7.48 7.41 22.58
N GLU A 212 -8.21 6.58 21.82
CA GLU A 212 -7.78 5.22 21.53
C GLU A 212 -6.65 5.16 20.50
N ALA A 213 -6.60 6.08 19.53
CA ALA A 213 -5.46 6.23 18.61
C ALA A 213 -4.16 6.59 19.37
N ALA A 214 -4.23 7.55 20.29
CA ALA A 214 -3.11 7.91 21.16
C ALA A 214 -2.65 6.73 22.02
N ARG A 215 -3.59 5.90 22.50
CA ARG A 215 -3.29 4.70 23.29
C ARG A 215 -2.59 3.59 22.49
N VAL A 216 -2.83 3.47 21.18
CA VAL A 216 -2.09 2.56 20.28
C VAL A 216 -0.71 3.12 19.93
N GLY A 217 -0.55 4.44 19.93
CA GLY A 217 0.72 5.13 19.65
C GLY A 217 0.67 6.16 18.52
N TYR A 218 -0.53 6.55 18.06
CA TYR A 218 -0.72 7.64 17.11
C TYR A 218 -1.17 8.90 17.86
N PRO A 219 -0.24 9.82 18.21
CA PRO A 219 -0.57 10.97 19.06
C PRO A 219 -1.46 12.01 18.36
N VAL A 220 -1.56 11.97 17.03
CA VAL A 220 -2.37 12.88 16.22
C VAL A 220 -3.02 12.11 15.08
N CYS A 221 -4.33 12.28 14.88
CA CYS A 221 -5.06 11.70 13.76
C CYS A 221 -4.85 12.54 12.48
N LEU A 222 -4.78 11.88 11.33
CA LEU A 222 -4.67 12.50 10.01
C LEU A 222 -6.06 12.66 9.38
N SER A 223 -6.38 13.88 8.94
CA SER A 223 -7.56 14.23 8.15
C SER A 223 -7.11 14.75 6.76
N TYR A 224 -7.93 15.53 6.07
CA TYR A 224 -7.66 16.08 4.74
C TYR A 224 -8.48 17.36 4.47
N ASP A 225 -7.96 18.26 3.65
CA ASP A 225 -8.64 19.46 3.15
C ASP A 225 -9.24 19.27 1.73
N VAL A 226 -8.70 18.33 0.94
CA VAL A 226 -9.17 18.05 -0.44
C VAL A 226 -9.68 16.63 -0.57
N ASP A 227 -10.91 16.47 -1.06
CA ASP A 227 -11.48 15.18 -1.47
C ASP A 227 -11.44 15.05 -3.00
N ALA A 228 -10.89 13.94 -3.51
CA ALA A 228 -10.86 13.67 -4.95
C ALA A 228 -12.20 13.12 -5.49
N LEU A 229 -13.11 12.66 -4.61
CA LEU A 229 -14.40 12.01 -4.93
C LEU A 229 -14.27 10.78 -5.84
N ASP A 230 -13.08 10.18 -5.87
CA ASP A 230 -12.68 9.11 -6.78
C ASP A 230 -13.31 7.75 -6.45
N PHE A 231 -13.74 7.55 -5.19
CA PHE A 231 -14.46 6.36 -4.72
C PHE A 231 -15.78 6.08 -5.46
N THR A 232 -16.32 7.06 -6.19
CA THR A 232 -17.52 6.91 -7.03
C THR A 232 -17.23 6.36 -8.42
N ASP A 233 -15.97 6.08 -8.75
CA ASP A 233 -15.45 5.82 -10.10
C ASP A 233 -16.01 6.80 -11.17
N PRO A 234 -15.82 8.12 -10.99
CA PRO A 234 -16.28 9.11 -11.95
C PRO A 234 -15.37 9.13 -13.20
N ASP A 235 -15.67 10.03 -14.15
CA ASP A 235 -14.73 10.30 -15.25
C ASP A 235 -13.36 10.76 -14.69
N PRO A 236 -12.21 10.24 -15.19
CA PRO A 236 -10.89 10.61 -14.67
C PRO A 236 -10.59 12.12 -14.70
N ALA A 237 -11.11 12.87 -15.68
CA ALA A 237 -10.94 14.32 -15.74
C ALA A 237 -11.77 15.05 -14.66
N ALA A 238 -12.79 14.42 -14.09
CA ALA A 238 -13.48 14.93 -12.90
C ALA A 238 -12.60 14.79 -11.64
N VAL A 239 -11.89 13.67 -11.48
CA VAL A 239 -10.91 13.46 -10.39
C VAL A 239 -9.77 14.49 -10.48
N VAL A 240 -9.19 14.65 -11.68
CA VAL A 240 -8.13 15.66 -11.92
C VAL A 240 -8.65 17.06 -11.59
N ARG A 241 -9.86 17.42 -12.03
CA ARG A 241 -10.45 18.73 -11.78
C ARG A 241 -10.68 19.00 -10.29
N ALA A 242 -11.29 18.06 -9.56
CA ALA A 242 -11.56 18.20 -8.13
C ALA A 242 -10.28 18.53 -7.34
N VAL A 243 -9.19 17.79 -7.60
CA VAL A 243 -7.91 18.04 -6.94
C VAL A 243 -7.25 19.34 -7.42
N ILE A 244 -7.24 19.63 -8.73
CA ILE A 244 -6.54 20.81 -9.27
C ILE A 244 -7.25 22.13 -8.98
N GLU A 245 -8.56 22.14 -8.77
CA GLU A 245 -9.31 23.35 -8.38
C GLU A 245 -9.16 23.68 -6.88
N ALA A 246 -9.04 22.67 -6.01
CA ALA A 246 -8.97 22.87 -4.56
C ALA A 246 -7.54 22.90 -3.98
N ALA A 247 -6.62 22.06 -4.47
CA ALA A 247 -5.32 21.86 -3.80
C ALA A 247 -4.36 23.04 -3.94
N GLY A 248 -3.56 23.28 -2.91
CA GLY A 248 -2.48 24.26 -2.86
C GLY A 248 -1.20 23.71 -2.23
N ASN A 249 -0.31 24.62 -1.82
CA ASN A 249 0.82 24.31 -0.96
C ASN A 249 0.30 23.78 0.39
N GLY A 250 0.83 22.66 0.86
CA GLY A 250 0.44 22.08 2.16
C GLY A 250 -0.82 21.22 2.11
N SER A 251 -1.58 21.17 1.01
CA SER A 251 -2.80 20.35 0.94
C SER A 251 -2.51 18.86 1.17
N ILE A 252 -3.50 18.18 1.73
CA ILE A 252 -3.58 16.76 1.98
C ILE A 252 -4.81 16.26 1.21
N VAL A 253 -4.57 15.49 0.16
CA VAL A 253 -5.61 15.01 -0.76
C VAL A 253 -6.02 13.59 -0.37
N SER A 254 -7.32 13.36 -0.20
CA SER A 254 -7.91 12.02 -0.01
C SER A 254 -8.23 11.36 -1.35
N MET A 255 -7.71 10.15 -1.55
CA MET A 255 -7.85 9.31 -2.76
C MET A 255 -7.93 7.83 -2.37
N HIS A 256 -8.19 6.91 -3.31
CA HIS A 256 -8.39 5.49 -3.04
C HIS A 256 -7.58 4.56 -3.96
N PHE A 257 -7.01 3.47 -3.42
CA PHE A 257 -6.16 2.54 -4.21
C PHE A 257 -6.93 1.64 -5.20
N GLY A 258 -8.20 1.34 -4.90
CA GLY A 258 -8.99 0.31 -5.57
C GLY A 258 -9.76 0.75 -6.83
N HIS A 259 -9.72 2.03 -7.19
CA HIS A 259 -10.65 2.61 -8.17
C HIS A 259 -9.99 2.82 -9.54
N ALA A 260 -10.72 2.49 -10.60
CA ALA A 260 -10.23 2.57 -11.98
C ALA A 260 -10.09 4.03 -12.44
N ALA A 261 -11.01 4.90 -12.00
CA ALA A 261 -10.95 6.33 -12.23
C ALA A 261 -9.65 6.94 -11.68
N THR A 262 -9.24 6.55 -10.47
CA THR A 262 -8.01 7.01 -9.81
C THR A 262 -6.77 6.65 -10.62
N VAL A 263 -6.64 5.38 -11.01
CA VAL A 263 -5.49 4.90 -11.82
C VAL A 263 -5.37 5.68 -13.13
N ALA A 264 -6.49 5.92 -13.81
CA ALA A 264 -6.52 6.66 -15.06
C ALA A 264 -6.24 8.18 -14.89
N ALA A 265 -6.57 8.76 -13.73
CA ALA A 265 -6.38 10.18 -13.44
C ALA A 265 -4.93 10.56 -13.07
N ILE A 266 -4.17 9.67 -12.43
CA ILE A 266 -2.82 9.98 -11.91
C ILE A 266 -1.87 10.61 -12.94
N PRO A 267 -1.73 10.09 -14.18
CA PRO A 267 -0.80 10.64 -15.17
C PRO A 267 -1.03 12.13 -15.44
N GLU A 268 -2.28 12.54 -15.69
CA GLU A 268 -2.60 13.96 -15.91
C GLU A 268 -2.51 14.76 -14.61
N LEU A 269 -3.01 14.22 -13.49
CA LEU A 269 -2.97 14.91 -12.19
C LEU A 269 -1.54 15.33 -11.83
N LEU A 270 -0.56 14.42 -11.93
CA LEU A 270 0.83 14.71 -11.61
C LEU A 270 1.45 15.74 -12.57
N ASP A 271 1.11 15.69 -13.86
CA ASP A 271 1.55 16.71 -14.83
C ASP A 271 0.97 18.09 -14.53
N ARG A 272 -0.31 18.18 -14.13
CA ARG A 272 -0.97 19.44 -13.77
C ARG A 272 -0.45 20.01 -12.45
N LEU A 273 -0.17 19.16 -11.44
CA LEU A 273 0.49 19.56 -10.20
C LEU A 273 1.91 20.11 -10.46
N ARG A 274 2.69 19.40 -11.28
CA ARG A 274 4.03 19.83 -11.71
C ARG A 274 4.01 21.17 -12.46
N GLN A 275 3.02 21.40 -13.32
CA GLN A 275 2.81 22.71 -13.97
C GLN A 275 2.46 23.83 -12.99
N ARG A 276 1.78 23.53 -11.88
CA ARG A 276 1.53 24.46 -10.76
C ARG A 276 2.71 24.62 -9.79
N GLY A 277 3.84 23.94 -10.05
CA GLY A 277 5.02 23.96 -9.17
C GLY A 277 4.89 23.11 -7.90
N LEU A 278 3.84 22.30 -7.79
CA LEU A 278 3.57 21.44 -6.63
C LEU A 278 4.19 20.05 -6.82
N ARG A 279 4.81 19.52 -5.77
CA ARG A 279 5.35 18.16 -5.71
C ARG A 279 4.46 17.27 -4.84
N ALA A 280 4.13 16.07 -5.30
CA ALA A 280 3.51 15.04 -4.47
C ALA A 280 4.58 14.36 -3.60
N VAL A 281 4.48 14.53 -2.29
CA VAL A 281 5.41 13.98 -1.28
C VAL A 281 4.65 13.16 -0.22
N THR A 282 5.39 12.36 0.56
CA THR A 282 4.79 11.64 1.70
C THR A 282 4.33 12.63 2.78
N MET A 283 3.32 12.26 3.57
CA MET A 283 2.86 13.03 4.74
C MET A 283 4.00 13.34 5.71
N THR A 284 4.91 12.39 5.97
CA THR A 284 6.09 12.67 6.80
C THR A 284 7.05 13.71 6.21
N GLU A 285 7.11 13.85 4.88
CA GLU A 285 7.93 14.87 4.23
C GLU A 285 7.22 16.22 4.07
N LEU A 286 5.90 16.23 3.97
CA LEU A 286 5.10 17.45 3.95
C LEU A 286 5.19 18.19 5.30
N MET A 287 5.24 17.43 6.40
CA MET A 287 5.24 17.92 7.79
C MET A 287 6.66 18.14 8.36
N ARG A 288 7.62 18.58 7.54
CA ARG A 288 9.03 18.88 7.91
C ARG A 288 9.38 20.34 7.76
#